data_AF-A0A924CT52-F1
#
_entry.id   AF-A0A924CT52-F1
#
_cell.length_a   1.000
_cell.length_b   1.000
_cell.length_c   1.000
_cell.angle_alpha   90.00
_cell.angle_beta   90.00
_cell.angle_gamma   90.00
#
_symmetry.space_group_name_H-M   'P 1'
#
loop_
_entity.id
_entity.type
_entity.pdbx_description
1 polymer ?
#
loop_
_entity_poly.entity_id
_entity_poly.type
_entity_poly.pdbx_seq_one_letter_code
_entity_poly.pdbx_strand_id
1 'polypeptide(L)' 'MGTDAAVEVSQCSLELGMFSRRVPVADIISIGTELHALHSFDEKVNYKSVERVWPLVKEVLSRL' A
#
# COMPACT_ATOMS: atom_id res chain seq x y z
N MET A 1 4.20 11.95 -10.31
CA MET A 1 4.72 13.25 -9.85
C MET A 1 6.12 12.98 -9.32
N GLY A 2 7.11 13.80 -9.69
CA GLY A 2 8.49 13.67 -9.21
C GLY A 2 8.67 14.25 -7.81
N THR A 3 7.73 13.95 -6.92
CA THR A 3 7.71 14.39 -5.52
C THR A 3 7.96 13.18 -4.64
N ASP A 4 8.59 13.40 -3.49
CA ASP A 4 8.87 12.33 -2.54
C ASP A 4 7.57 11.70 -2.01
N ALA A 5 7.60 10.40 -1.79
CA ALA A 5 6.48 9.67 -1.20
C ALA A 5 6.38 9.98 0.30
N ALA A 6 5.16 10.19 0.79
CA ALA A 6 4.90 10.29 2.22
C ALA A 6 5.05 8.91 2.87
N VAL A 7 5.80 8.84 3.98
CA VAL A 7 5.99 7.63 4.79
C VAL A 7 5.26 7.84 6.11
N GLU A 8 4.17 7.10 6.29
CA GLU A 8 3.21 7.33 7.37
C GLU A 8 2.92 6.04 8.14
N VAL A 9 2.47 6.18 9.38
CA VAL A 9 1.93 5.07 10.19
C VAL A 9 0.40 5.15 10.17
N SER A 10 -0.24 4.15 9.57
CA SER A 10 -1.70 4.06 9.57
C SER A 10 -2.24 3.73 10.97
N GLN A 11 -3.31 4.42 11.38
CA GLN A 11 -4.08 4.09 12.59
C GLN A 11 -5.09 2.95 12.36
N CYS A 12 -5.06 2.31 11.19
CA CYS A 12 -5.88 1.16 10.86
C CYS A 12 -5.15 -0.14 11.17
N SER A 13 -5.90 -1.18 11.55
CA SER A 13 -5.36 -2.53 11.66
C SER A 13 -4.97 -3.05 10.29
N LEU A 14 -3.70 -3.39 10.11
CA LEU A 14 -3.15 -4.05 8.93
C LEU A 14 -2.51 -5.37 9.33
N GLU A 15 -2.47 -6.31 8.40
CA GLU A 15 -1.91 -7.64 8.60
C GLU A 15 -0.40 -7.59 8.84
N LEU A 16 0.29 -6.48 8.53
CA LEU A 16 1.73 -6.30 8.76
C LEU A 16 2.14 -6.55 10.21
N GLY A 17 1.32 -6.12 11.18
CA GLY A 17 1.58 -6.36 12.60
C GLY A 17 1.43 -7.82 13.01
N MET A 18 0.62 -8.59 12.27
CA MET A 18 0.51 -10.04 12.42
C MET A 18 1.69 -10.75 11.75
N PHE A 19 2.07 -10.32 10.54
CA PHE A 19 3.16 -10.93 9.79
C PHE A 19 4.50 -10.74 10.49
N SER A 20 4.80 -9.55 11.00
CA SER A 20 6.05 -9.29 11.73
C SER A 20 6.23 -10.15 12.98
N ARG A 21 5.14 -10.66 13.57
CA ARG A 21 5.18 -11.53 14.76
C ARG A 21 5.31 -13.01 14.44
N ARG A 22 4.80 -13.44 13.28
CA ARG A 22 4.63 -14.86 12.95
C ARG A 22 5.53 -15.35 11.82
N VAL A 23 5.95 -14.44 10.96
CA VAL A 23 6.81 -14.75 9.82
C VAL A 23 8.14 -14.04 10.06
N PRO A 24 9.28 -14.74 10.05
CA PRO A 24 10.60 -14.13 10.19
C PRO A 24 10.99 -13.43 8.87
N VAL A 25 10.19 -12.45 8.43
CA VAL A 25 10.54 -11.55 7.33
C VAL A 25 11.35 -10.39 7.89
N ALA A 26 12.47 -10.08 7.24
CA ALA A 26 13.40 -9.03 7.69
C ALA A 26 12.79 -7.62 7.54
N ASP A 27 12.09 -7.35 6.43
CA ASP A 27 11.55 -6.02 6.11
C ASP A 27 10.14 -6.14 5.51
N ILE A 28 9.20 -5.31 5.97
CA ILE A 28 7.81 -5.30 5.49
C ILE A 28 7.35 -3.85 5.30
N ILE A 29 6.78 -3.56 4.13
CA ILE A 29 6.15 -2.27 3.82
C ILE A 29 4.71 -2.47 3.37
N SER A 30 3.88 -1.44 3.53
CA SER A 30 2.52 -1.39 2.98
C SER A 30 2.45 -0.23 1.98
N ILE A 31 2.01 -0.53 0.77
CA ILE A 31 1.73 0.45 -0.29
C ILE A 31 0.41 0.06 -0.96
N GLY A 32 -0.32 1.04 -1.50
CA GLY A 32 -1.63 0.76 -2.06
C GLY A 32 -2.21 1.91 -2.87
N THR A 33 -3.42 1.70 -3.35
CA THR A 33 -4.19 2.69 -4.11
C THR A 33 -5.01 3.56 -3.19
N GLU A 34 -5.52 4.66 -3.74
CA GLU A 34 -6.40 5.56 -3.01
C GLU A 34 -7.84 5.00 -3.04
N LEU A 35 -8.34 4.67 -1.85
CA LEU A 35 -9.65 4.08 -1.61
C LEU A 35 -10.48 5.02 -0.74
N HIS A 36 -11.77 5.12 -1.03
CA HIS A 36 -12.73 5.96 -0.32
C HIS A 36 -13.89 5.12 0.20
N ALA A 37 -14.36 5.43 1.42
CA ALA A 37 -15.52 4.79 2.05
C ALA A 37 -15.44 3.25 2.11
N LEU A 38 -14.24 2.73 2.41
CA LEU A 38 -13.98 1.30 2.65
C LEU A 38 -15.01 0.70 3.60
N HIS A 39 -15.50 -0.50 3.28
CA HIS A 39 -16.49 -1.24 4.06
C HIS A 39 -17.90 -0.63 4.06
N SER A 40 -18.23 0.19 3.05
CA SER A 40 -19.57 0.73 2.85
C SER A 40 -20.09 0.44 1.44
N PHE A 41 -21.40 0.62 1.21
CA PHE A 41 -21.97 0.53 -0.14
C PHE A 41 -21.43 1.61 -1.10
N ASP A 42 -20.80 2.66 -0.56
CA ASP A 42 -20.20 3.74 -1.35
C ASP A 42 -18.69 3.55 -1.58
N GLU A 43 -18.17 2.35 -1.31
CA GLU A 43 -16.76 2.04 -1.50
C GLU A 43 -16.31 2.29 -2.95
N LYS A 44 -15.26 3.11 -3.10
CA LYS A 44 -14.76 3.56 -4.41
C LYS A 44 -13.24 3.50 -4.44
N VAL A 45 -12.70 3.18 -5.61
CA VAL A 45 -11.27 3.24 -5.91
C VAL A 45 -10.97 4.34 -6.93
N ASN A 46 -9.92 5.12 -6.68
CA ASN A 46 -9.45 6.08 -7.65
C ASN A 46 -8.62 5.38 -8.74
N TYR A 47 -9.19 5.18 -9.94
CA TYR A 47 -8.49 4.50 -11.05
C TYR A 47 -7.17 5.18 -11.47
N LYS A 48 -7.04 6.51 -11.27
CA LYS A 48 -5.78 7.21 -11.51
C LYS A 48 -4.70 6.84 -10.49
N SER A 49 -5.08 6.46 -9.27
CA SER A 49 -4.12 5.94 -8.30
C SER A 49 -3.64 4.54 -8.69
N VAL A 50 -4.53 3.70 -9.26
CA VAL A 50 -4.17 2.38 -9.80
C VAL A 50 -3.12 2.52 -10.92
N GLU A 51 -3.36 3.44 -11.87
CA GLU A 51 -2.45 3.74 -12.98
C GLU A 51 -1.04 4.16 -12.48
N ARG A 52 -0.95 4.83 -11.33
CA ARG A 52 0.33 5.25 -10.73
C ARG A 52 1.01 4.15 -9.92
N VAL A 53 0.25 3.38 -9.14
CA VAL A 53 0.78 2.38 -8.21
C VAL A 53 1.25 1.13 -8.94
N TRP A 54 0.58 0.72 -10.02
CA TRP A 54 0.96 -0.51 -10.72
C TRP A 54 2.38 -0.48 -11.31
N PRO A 55 2.82 0.60 -12.00
CA PRO A 55 4.21 0.74 -12.40
C PRO A 55 5.19 0.73 -11.23
N LEU A 56 4.85 1.34 -10.09
CA LEU A 56 5.69 1.33 -8.89
C LEU A 56 5.90 -0.09 -8.36
N VAL A 57 4.84 -0.91 -8.27
CA VAL A 57 4.95 -2.31 -7.84
C VAL A 57 5.90 -3.09 -8.76
N LYS A 58 5.73 -2.95 -10.08
CA LYS A 58 6.62 -3.59 -11.06
C LYS A 58 8.06 -3.14 -10.91
N GLU A 59 8.28 -1.84 -10.71
CA GLU A 59 9.62 -1.26 -10.56
C GLU A 59 10.31 -1.80 -9.30
N VAL A 60 9.61 -1.82 -8.16
CA VAL A 60 10.14 -2.39 -6.91
C VAL A 60 10.54 -3.84 -7.13
N LEU A 61 9.64 -4.66 -7.69
CA LEU A 61 9.92 -6.07 -7.97
C LEU A 61 11.08 -6.28 -8.96
N SER A 62 11.27 -5.38 -9.92
CA SER A 62 12.37 -5.48 -10.89
C SER A 62 13.75 -5.18 -10.30
N ARG A 63 13.80 -4.55 -9.11
CA ARG A 63 15.03 -4.13 -8.43
C ARG A 63 15.36 -4.98 -7.20
N LEU A 64 14.54 -5.99 -6.91
CA LEU A 64 14.78 -7.01 -5.89
C LEU A 64 15.48 -8.22 -6.53
#